data_AF-A0A4P8GQ83-F1
#
_entry.id   AF-A0A4P8GQ83-F1
#
_cell.length_a   1.000
_cell.length_b   1.000
_cell.length_c   1.000
_cell.angle_alpha   90.00
_cell.angle_beta   90.00
_cell.angle_gamma   90.00
#
_symmetry.space_group_name_H-M   'P 1'
#
loop_
_entity.id
_entity.type
_entity.pdbx_description
1 polymer ?
#
loop_
_entity_poly.entity_id
_entity_poly.type
_entity_poly.pdbx_seq_one_letter_code
_entity_poly.pdbx_strand_id
1 'polypeptide(L)'
;MWYLLGPDDKQFLHSNFRSIVAGLAAPIPQSRALELVDMAEAGQLGVHRGLQSVRPTGTSQFELCLEDYPPQTVDKVISATAVGSRIPPTAVQIIEALTSSGQARLHPFGGLEVDRTTSRILDDSMTPQSRLYALGGTVSGALYIFNSLMLTRRRSAHVADAIIGGGESSPDSQQDRTVQMA
;
A
#
# COMPACT_ATOMS: atom_id res chain seq x y z
N MET A 1 -15.00 -1.59 8.51
CA MET A 1 -15.56 -2.64 7.64
C MET A 1 -14.54 -3.76 7.39
N TRP A 2 -13.40 -3.52 6.72
CA TRP A 2 -12.40 -4.56 6.39
C TRP A 2 -12.04 -5.57 7.52
N TYR A 3 -11.78 -5.09 8.73
CA TYR A 3 -11.39 -5.95 9.87
C TYR A 3 -12.54 -6.77 10.48
N LEU A 4 -13.78 -6.45 10.13
CA LEU A 4 -14.96 -7.20 10.56
C LEU A 4 -15.26 -8.36 9.60
N LEU A 5 -14.59 -8.40 8.45
CA LEU A 5 -14.77 -9.44 7.43
C LEU A 5 -13.92 -10.66 7.75
N GLY A 6 -14.47 -11.85 7.51
CA GLY A 6 -13.73 -13.09 7.50
C GLY A 6 -12.74 -13.15 6.32
N PRO A 7 -11.81 -14.12 6.31
CA PRO A 7 -10.84 -14.28 5.20
C PRO A 7 -11.50 -14.44 3.83
N ASP A 8 -12.58 -15.21 3.73
CA ASP A 8 -13.28 -15.46 2.46
C ASP A 8 -13.97 -14.20 1.93
N ASP A 9 -14.61 -13.42 2.81
CA ASP A 9 -15.23 -12.14 2.46
C ASP A 9 -14.18 -11.11 2.03
N LYS A 10 -13.03 -11.08 2.71
CA LYS A 10 -11.88 -10.24 2.31
C LYS A 10 -11.39 -10.63 0.91
N GLN A 11 -11.28 -11.93 0.64
CA GLN A 11 -10.87 -12.43 -0.66
C GLN A 11 -11.88 -12.09 -1.75
N PHE A 12 -13.16 -12.29 -1.48
CA PHE A 12 -14.24 -11.94 -2.40
C PHE A 12 -14.23 -10.44 -2.73
N LEU A 13 -14.13 -9.59 -1.71
CA LEU A 13 -14.10 -8.13 -1.89
C LEU A 13 -12.84 -7.70 -2.67
N HIS A 14 -11.67 -8.26 -2.34
CA HIS A 14 -10.41 -7.94 -3.01
C HIS A 14 -10.41 -8.37 -4.48
N SER A 15 -10.88 -9.59 -4.78
CA SER A 15 -10.91 -10.11 -6.15
C SER A 15 -11.93 -9.40 -7.04
N ASN A 16 -13.11 -9.05 -6.51
CA ASN A 16 -14.24 -8.61 -7.34
C ASN A 16 -14.49 -7.10 -7.29
N PHE A 17 -14.16 -6.42 -6.19
CA PHE A 17 -14.57 -5.03 -5.96
C PHE A 17 -13.40 -4.07 -5.74
N ARG A 18 -12.15 -4.52 -5.78
CA ARG A 18 -10.98 -3.67 -5.52
C ARG A 18 -10.93 -2.42 -6.40
N SER A 19 -11.22 -2.53 -7.70
CA SER A 19 -11.19 -1.39 -8.62
C SER A 19 -12.28 -0.37 -8.31
N ILE A 20 -13.50 -0.84 -8.01
CA ILE A 20 -14.65 0.00 -7.62
C ILE A 20 -14.32 0.75 -6.33
N VAL A 21 -13.86 0.02 -5.33
CA VAL A 21 -13.49 0.57 -4.03
C VAL A 21 -12.36 1.60 -4.15
N ALA A 22 -11.34 1.32 -4.97
CA ALA A 22 -10.26 2.27 -5.23
C ALA A 22 -10.77 3.55 -5.91
N GLY A 23 -11.68 3.41 -6.89
CA GLY A 23 -12.30 4.56 -7.57
C GLY A 23 -13.14 5.44 -6.63
N LEU A 24 -13.88 4.83 -5.70
CA LEU A 24 -14.68 5.55 -4.71
C LEU A 24 -13.82 6.26 -3.65
N ALA A 25 -12.65 5.71 -3.33
CA ALA A 25 -11.76 6.26 -2.30
C ALA A 25 -10.88 7.43 -2.80
N ALA A 26 -10.71 7.56 -4.12
CA ALA A 26 -9.92 8.62 -4.74
C ALA A 26 -10.66 9.22 -5.95
N PRO A 27 -11.82 9.87 -5.72
CA PRO A 27 -12.61 10.41 -6.82
C PRO A 27 -11.86 11.55 -7.51
N ILE A 28 -11.95 11.57 -8.84
CA ILE A 28 -11.50 12.71 -9.64
C ILE A 28 -12.40 13.91 -9.30
N PRO A 29 -11.86 15.11 -9.03
CA PRO A 29 -12.68 16.30 -8.83
C PRO A 29 -13.62 16.54 -10.03
N GLN A 30 -14.85 16.95 -9.76
CA GLN A 30 -15.87 17.11 -10.80
C GLN A 30 -15.41 17.99 -11.98
N SER A 31 -14.70 19.09 -11.71
CA SER A 31 -14.15 19.96 -12.77
C SER A 31 -13.23 19.21 -13.74
N ARG A 32 -12.37 18.33 -13.23
CA ARG A 32 -11.48 17.49 -14.05
C ARG A 32 -12.22 16.38 -14.77
N ALA A 33 -13.28 15.84 -14.17
CA ALA A 33 -14.13 14.86 -14.84
C ALA A 33 -14.83 15.48 -16.06
N LEU A 34 -15.33 16.72 -15.93
CA LEU A 34 -15.95 17.45 -17.04
C LEU A 34 -14.95 17.73 -18.18
N GLU A 35 -13.72 18.16 -17.85
CA GLU A 35 -12.67 18.34 -18.86
C GLU A 35 -12.40 17.05 -19.67
N LEU A 36 -12.39 15.88 -19.02
CA LEU A 36 -12.20 14.60 -19.71
C LEU A 36 -13.38 14.23 -20.62
N VAL A 37 -14.61 14.59 -20.21
CA VAL A 37 -15.81 14.40 -21.04
C VAL A 37 -15.74 15.29 -22.28
N ASP A 38 -15.43 16.57 -22.12
CA ASP A 38 -15.30 17.51 -23.23
C ASP A 38 -14.23 17.04 -24.24
N MET A 39 -13.09 16.55 -23.75
CA MET A 39 -12.03 15.99 -24.60
C MET A 39 -12.50 14.73 -25.36
N ALA A 40 -13.31 13.87 -24.74
CA ALA A 40 -13.85 12.70 -25.39
C ALA A 40 -14.87 13.08 -26.49
N GLU A 41 -15.77 14.02 -26.19
CA GLU A 41 -16.76 14.52 -27.15
C GLU A 41 -16.09 15.25 -28.33
N ALA A 42 -14.98 15.96 -28.09
CA ALA A 42 -14.17 16.58 -29.14
C ALA A 42 -13.27 15.61 -29.92
N GLY A 43 -13.28 14.31 -29.58
CA GLY A 43 -12.45 13.28 -30.23
C GLY A 43 -10.95 13.35 -29.88
N GLN A 44 -10.58 14.09 -28.83
CA GLN A 44 -9.20 14.25 -28.36
C GLN A 44 -8.78 13.15 -27.36
N LEU A 45 -9.74 12.39 -26.83
CA LEU A 45 -9.51 11.30 -25.90
C LEU A 45 -10.22 10.01 -26.37
N GLY A 46 -9.43 8.97 -26.63
CA GLY A 46 -9.94 7.61 -26.86
C GLY A 46 -9.82 6.75 -25.61
N VAL A 47 -10.89 6.01 -25.27
CA VAL A 47 -10.87 5.04 -24.16
C VAL A 47 -10.96 3.64 -24.74
N HIS A 48 -9.87 2.89 -24.58
CA HIS A 48 -9.78 1.49 -25.02
C HIS A 48 -9.68 0.57 -23.79
N ARG A 49 -10.30 -0.61 -23.89
CA ARG A 49 -10.24 -1.67 -22.87
C ARG A 49 -9.40 -2.83 -23.41
N GLY A 50 -9.04 -3.76 -22.51
CA GLY A 50 -8.37 -5.00 -22.91
C GLY A 50 -6.92 -4.81 -23.35
N LEU A 51 -6.17 -3.89 -22.73
CA LEU A 51 -4.72 -3.78 -22.96
C LEU A 51 -4.01 -5.07 -22.49
N GLN A 52 -3.44 -5.80 -23.42
CA GLN A 52 -2.76 -7.08 -23.18
C GLN A 52 -1.25 -6.90 -23.00
N SER A 53 -0.63 -6.06 -23.83
CA SER A 53 0.80 -5.79 -23.71
C SER A 53 1.21 -4.43 -24.27
N VAL A 54 2.34 -3.92 -23.78
CA VAL A 54 3.02 -2.74 -24.29
C VAL A 54 4.46 -3.12 -24.58
N ARG A 55 4.93 -2.88 -25.81
CA ARG A 55 6.29 -3.25 -26.24
C ARG A 55 7.00 -2.04 -26.82
N PRO A 56 8.26 -1.77 -26.46
CA PRO A 56 9.04 -0.79 -27.19
C PRO A 56 9.24 -1.29 -28.62
N THR A 57 9.05 -0.41 -29.59
CA THR A 57 9.48 -0.69 -30.96
C THR A 57 10.98 -0.37 -31.08
N GLY A 58 11.66 -0.82 -32.13
CA GLY A 58 13.06 -0.42 -32.38
C GLY A 58 13.23 1.09 -32.66
N THR A 59 12.13 1.82 -32.78
CA THR A 59 12.03 3.28 -32.86
C THR A 59 11.63 3.87 -31.50
N SER A 60 11.69 5.18 -31.29
CA SER A 60 11.31 5.84 -30.02
C SER A 60 9.79 5.80 -29.71
N GLN A 61 9.11 4.71 -30.07
CA GLN A 61 7.68 4.50 -29.96
C GLN A 61 7.38 3.20 -29.21
N PHE A 62 6.10 3.00 -28.90
CA PHE A 62 5.58 1.81 -28.25
C PHE A 62 4.44 1.23 -29.08
N GLU A 63 4.38 -0.09 -29.17
CA GLU A 63 3.25 -0.84 -29.71
C GLU A 63 2.35 -1.30 -28.57
N LEU A 64 1.06 -1.02 -28.69
CA LEU A 64 0.00 -1.44 -27.79
C LEU A 64 -0.75 -2.60 -28.43
N CYS A 65 -0.80 -3.74 -27.73
CA CYS A 65 -1.67 -4.86 -28.11
C CYS A 65 -2.93 -4.80 -27.26
N LEU A 66 -4.07 -4.61 -27.92
CA LEU A 66 -5.41 -4.57 -27.32
C LEU A 66 -6.20 -5.79 -27.81
N GLU A 67 -7.05 -6.37 -26.98
CA GLU A 67 -7.78 -7.61 -27.28
C GLU A 67 -8.62 -7.54 -28.57
N ASP A 68 -9.36 -6.44 -28.75
CA ASP A 68 -10.32 -6.28 -29.86
C ASP A 68 -9.86 -5.29 -30.93
N TYR A 69 -8.59 -4.86 -30.91
CA TYR A 69 -8.08 -3.84 -31.83
C TYR A 69 -6.78 -4.27 -32.49
N PRO A 70 -6.52 -3.84 -33.74
CA PRO A 70 -5.21 -3.99 -34.34
C PRO A 70 -4.15 -3.28 -33.48
N PRO A 71 -2.88 -3.73 -33.52
CA PRO A 71 -1.80 -3.08 -32.80
C PRO A 71 -1.75 -1.58 -33.09
N GLN A 72 -1.63 -0.79 -32.03
CA GLN A 72 -1.57 0.67 -32.14
C GLN A 72 -0.21 1.18 -31.71
N THR A 73 0.31 2.20 -32.40
CA THR A 73 1.58 2.83 -32.04
C THR A 73 1.37 4.16 -31.34
N VAL A 74 2.16 4.41 -30.30
CA VAL A 74 2.15 5.66 -29.53
C VAL A 74 3.58 6.11 -29.23
N ASP A 75 3.80 7.42 -29.18
CA ASP A 75 5.14 7.99 -28.91
C ASP A 75 5.53 7.91 -27.43
N LYS A 76 4.53 7.86 -26.53
CA LYS A 76 4.71 7.87 -25.08
C LYS A 76 3.70 6.96 -24.41
N VAL A 77 4.15 6.29 -23.36
CA VAL A 77 3.31 5.49 -22.47
C VAL A 77 3.52 5.97 -21.04
N ILE A 78 2.41 6.27 -20.36
CA ILE A 78 2.41 6.63 -18.94
C ILE A 78 1.65 5.52 -18.21
N SER A 79 2.35 4.79 -17.34
CA SER A 79 1.70 3.82 -16.47
C SER A 79 1.02 4.56 -15.32
N ALA A 80 -0.30 4.66 -15.36
CA ALA A 80 -1.15 5.12 -14.27
C ALA A 80 -1.74 3.96 -13.45
N THR A 81 -1.19 2.74 -13.62
CA THR A 81 -1.61 1.59 -12.81
C THR A 81 -0.98 1.72 -11.43
N ALA A 82 -1.82 1.75 -10.38
CA ALA A 82 -1.31 1.76 -9.03
C ALA A 82 -0.44 0.50 -8.81
N VAL A 83 0.80 0.69 -8.37
CA VAL A 83 1.67 -0.38 -7.86
C VAL A 83 1.04 -0.92 -6.59
N GLY A 84 0.06 -1.80 -6.75
CA GLY A 84 -0.72 -2.34 -5.65
C GLY A 84 0.18 -3.01 -4.64
N SER A 85 0.09 -2.59 -3.37
CA SER A 85 0.47 -3.38 -2.17
C SER A 85 1.84 -4.08 -2.15
N ARG A 86 2.73 -3.77 -3.11
CA ARG A 86 4.06 -4.36 -3.23
C ARG A 86 5.02 -3.63 -2.31
N ILE A 87 5.84 -4.42 -1.63
CA ILE A 87 6.97 -3.90 -0.86
C ILE A 87 7.91 -3.19 -1.85
N PRO A 88 8.33 -1.95 -1.57
CA PRO A 88 9.29 -1.25 -2.40
C PRO A 88 10.57 -2.08 -2.58
N PRO A 89 11.19 -2.12 -3.77
CA PRO A 89 12.41 -2.91 -3.99
C PRO A 89 13.52 -2.63 -2.95
N THR A 90 13.65 -1.38 -2.52
CA THR A 90 14.61 -0.95 -1.50
C THR A 90 14.33 -1.51 -0.10
N ALA A 91 13.09 -1.93 0.18
CA ALA A 91 12.68 -2.48 1.46
C ALA A 91 12.65 -4.02 1.48
N VAL A 92 12.88 -4.69 0.34
CA VAL A 92 12.76 -6.16 0.25
C VAL A 92 13.65 -6.87 1.26
N GLN A 93 14.94 -6.52 1.32
CA GLN A 93 15.91 -7.20 2.19
C GLN A 93 15.56 -7.10 3.68
N ILE A 94 15.13 -5.91 4.15
CA ILE A 94 14.75 -5.75 5.56
C ILE A 94 13.45 -6.50 5.88
N ILE A 95 12.49 -6.52 4.97
CA ILE A 95 11.25 -7.29 5.16
C ILE A 95 11.55 -8.78 5.19
N GLU A 96 12.36 -9.28 4.26
CA GLU A 96 12.78 -10.69 4.24
C GLU A 96 13.45 -11.08 5.55
N ALA A 97 14.42 -10.30 6.04
CA ALA A 97 15.10 -10.56 7.30
C ALA A 97 14.14 -10.59 8.51
N LEU A 98 13.20 -9.64 8.59
CA LEU A 98 12.19 -9.60 9.65
C LEU A 98 11.25 -10.80 9.58
N THR A 99 10.85 -11.22 8.39
CA THR A 99 9.98 -12.39 8.21
C THR A 99 10.70 -13.70 8.47
N SER A 100 11.96 -13.86 8.03
CA SER A 100 12.74 -15.08 8.26
C SER A 100 13.12 -15.27 9.73
N SER A 101 13.17 -14.19 10.51
CA SER A 101 13.43 -14.23 11.95
C SER A 101 12.16 -14.33 12.80
N GLY A 102 10.99 -14.42 12.16
CA GLY A 102 9.68 -14.48 12.83
C GLY A 102 9.26 -13.17 13.49
N GLN A 103 9.98 -12.06 13.26
CA GLN A 103 9.66 -10.75 13.83
C GLN A 103 8.55 -10.00 13.09
N ALA A 104 8.18 -10.46 11.90
CA ALA A 104 7.10 -9.91 11.10
C ALA A 104 6.42 -11.00 10.27
N ARG A 105 5.13 -10.81 9.97
CA ARG A 105 4.40 -11.69 9.05
C ARG A 105 3.89 -10.95 7.83
N LEU A 106 3.98 -11.55 6.66
CA LEU A 106 3.33 -11.04 5.45
C LEU A 106 1.81 -11.24 5.54
N HIS A 107 1.06 -10.22 5.13
CA HIS A 107 -0.40 -10.31 5.05
C HIS A 107 -0.81 -10.89 3.67
N PRO A 108 -1.79 -11.81 3.59
CA PRO A 108 -2.19 -12.46 2.32
C PRO A 108 -2.59 -11.49 1.21
N PHE A 109 -3.12 -10.33 1.58
CA PHE A 109 -3.53 -9.27 0.66
C PHE A 109 -2.43 -8.22 0.35
N GLY A 110 -1.19 -8.49 0.77
CA GLY A 110 0.00 -7.66 0.55
C GLY A 110 0.43 -6.83 1.77
N GLY A 111 1.72 -6.52 1.85
CA GLY A 111 2.31 -5.84 3.01
C GLY A 111 2.49 -6.77 4.23
N LEU A 112 2.60 -6.16 5.41
CA LEU A 112 2.78 -6.81 6.70
C LEU A 112 1.48 -6.85 7.50
N GLU A 113 1.36 -7.88 8.35
CA GLU A 113 0.43 -7.92 9.46
C GLU A 113 0.80 -6.86 10.50
N VAL A 114 -0.21 -6.09 10.93
CA VAL A 114 -0.02 -5.08 11.98
C VAL A 114 -1.21 -5.06 12.93
N ASP A 115 -0.94 -4.67 14.18
CA ASP A 115 -1.99 -4.31 15.10
C ASP A 115 -2.75 -3.08 14.57
N ARG A 116 -4.06 -3.21 14.47
CA ARG A 116 -4.93 -2.19 13.89
C ARG A 116 -4.84 -0.87 14.64
N THR A 117 -4.70 -0.90 15.96
CA THR A 117 -4.83 0.30 16.80
C THR A 117 -3.53 1.07 16.90
N THR A 118 -2.42 0.36 16.98
CA THR A 118 -1.09 0.90 17.27
C THR A 118 -0.16 0.95 16.06
N SER A 119 -0.52 0.28 14.95
CA SER A 119 0.36 0.11 13.78
C SER A 119 1.66 -0.65 14.07
N ARG A 120 1.75 -1.36 15.21
CA ARG A 120 2.85 -2.26 15.52
C ARG A 120 2.84 -3.47 14.60
N ILE A 121 4.00 -3.90 14.13
CA ILE A 121 4.14 -5.14 13.36
C ILE A 121 3.75 -6.32 14.24
N LEU A 122 3.03 -7.29 13.68
CA LEU A 122 2.74 -8.56 14.35
C LEU A 122 3.80 -9.59 13.97
N ASP A 123 4.30 -10.30 14.97
CA ASP A 123 5.19 -11.44 14.80
C ASP A 123 4.43 -12.71 14.35
N ASP A 124 5.13 -13.82 14.18
CA ASP A 124 4.52 -15.09 13.78
C ASP A 124 3.51 -15.65 14.80
N SER A 125 3.63 -15.25 16.06
CA SER A 125 2.70 -15.58 17.14
C SER A 125 1.54 -14.57 17.25
N MET A 126 1.38 -13.67 16.26
CA MET A 126 0.39 -12.60 16.25
C MET A 126 0.53 -11.62 17.42
N THR A 127 1.72 -11.52 18.02
CA THR A 127 2.02 -10.61 19.12
C THR A 127 2.58 -9.29 18.58
N PRO A 128 2.08 -8.13 19.05
CA PRO A 128 2.62 -6.84 18.61
C PRO A 128 4.06 -6.60 19.07
N GLN A 129 4.93 -6.28 18.12
CA GLN A 129 6.30 -5.86 18.39
C GLN A 129 6.36 -4.60 19.24
N SER A 130 7.30 -4.54 20.19
CA SER A 130 7.40 -3.41 21.13
C SER A 130 7.90 -2.12 20.48
N ARG A 131 8.79 -2.24 19.49
CA ARG A 131 9.53 -1.12 18.87
C ARG A 131 9.42 -1.06 17.35
N LEU A 132 8.69 -1.98 16.72
CA LEU A 132 8.56 -2.04 15.27
C LEU A 132 7.15 -1.66 14.83
N TYR A 133 7.07 -0.71 13.90
CA TYR A 133 5.83 -0.16 13.37
C TYR A 133 5.86 -0.17 11.84
N ALA A 134 4.70 -0.32 11.21
CA ALA A 134 4.56 -0.19 9.76
C ALA A 134 3.40 0.74 9.38
N LEU A 135 3.61 1.52 8.32
CA LEU A 135 2.71 2.59 7.87
C LEU A 135 2.68 2.68 6.34
N GLY A 136 1.59 3.23 5.80
CA GLY A 136 1.44 3.48 4.37
C GLY A 136 1.28 2.20 3.54
N GLY A 137 1.99 2.10 2.41
CA GLY A 137 1.84 0.98 1.47
C GLY A 137 2.21 -0.39 2.05
N THR A 138 3.09 -0.43 3.05
CA THR A 138 3.54 -1.68 3.70
C THR A 138 2.49 -2.32 4.58
N VAL A 139 1.36 -1.66 4.85
CA VAL A 139 0.24 -2.22 5.64
C VAL A 139 -1.04 -2.33 4.83
N SER A 140 -0.94 -2.26 3.50
CA SER A 140 -2.08 -2.18 2.58
C SER A 140 -3.04 -3.37 2.65
N GLY A 141 -2.56 -4.57 2.95
CA GLY A 141 -3.41 -5.73 3.18
C GLY A 141 -4.10 -5.69 4.55
N ALA A 142 -3.34 -5.40 5.61
CA ALA A 142 -3.87 -5.36 6.97
C ALA A 142 -4.86 -4.20 7.15
N LEU A 143 -4.57 -3.03 6.59
CA LEU A 143 -5.35 -1.80 6.67
C LEU A 143 -5.87 -1.39 5.28
N TYR A 144 -6.70 -2.22 4.66
CA TYR A 144 -7.28 -2.00 3.33
C TYR A 144 -7.77 -0.54 3.12
N ILE A 145 -7.27 0.12 2.06
CA ILE A 145 -7.56 1.52 1.67
C ILE A 145 -7.04 2.61 2.64
N PHE A 146 -6.07 2.31 3.51
CA PHE A 146 -5.46 3.32 4.39
C PHE A 146 -4.29 4.10 3.77
N ASN A 147 -4.09 4.02 2.44
CA ASN A 147 -3.01 4.74 1.76
C ASN A 147 -3.34 6.21 1.45
N SER A 148 -4.46 6.76 1.94
CA SER A 148 -4.68 8.20 1.83
C SER A 148 -3.66 8.96 2.67
N LEU A 149 -3.19 10.10 2.14
CA LEU A 149 -2.21 10.95 2.82
C LEU A 149 -2.68 11.34 4.23
N MET A 150 -3.98 11.62 4.40
CA MET A 150 -4.56 12.01 5.68
C MET A 150 -4.52 10.88 6.72
N LEU A 151 -4.88 9.65 6.34
CA LEU A 151 -4.83 8.50 7.25
C LEU A 151 -3.39 8.13 7.61
N THR A 152 -2.49 8.20 6.64
CA THR A 152 -1.06 8.00 6.86
C THR A 152 -0.53 9.03 7.85
N ARG A 153 -0.80 10.33 7.63
CA ARG A 153 -0.40 11.42 8.55
C ARG A 153 -0.91 11.20 9.97
N ARG A 154 -2.19 10.88 10.13
CA ARG A 154 -2.79 10.67 11.47
C ARG A 154 -2.12 9.51 12.20
N ARG A 155 -1.88 8.40 11.51
CA ARG A 155 -1.20 7.24 12.12
C ARG A 155 0.27 7.51 12.41
N SER A 156 0.97 8.23 11.54
CA SER A 156 2.34 8.67 11.81
C SER A 156 2.42 9.49 13.09
N ALA A 157 1.46 10.39 13.34
CA ALA A 157 1.40 11.13 14.59
C ALA A 157 1.21 10.20 15.80
N HIS A 158 0.25 9.27 15.76
CA HIS A 158 0.06 8.30 16.85
C HIS A 158 1.30 7.42 17.12
N VAL A 159 1.99 6.99 16.05
CA VAL A 159 3.23 6.21 16.19
C VAL A 159 4.34 7.07 16.81
N ALA A 160 4.47 8.34 16.41
CA ALA A 160 5.43 9.26 17.00
C ALA A 160 5.16 9.47 18.49
N ASP A 161 3.90 9.70 18.88
CA ASP A 161 3.49 9.83 20.27
C ASP A 161 3.80 8.56 21.08
N ALA A 162 3.55 7.38 20.50
CA ALA A 162 3.85 6.10 21.13
C ALA A 162 5.37 5.86 21.30
N ILE A 163 6.19 6.31 20.36
CA ILE A 163 7.66 6.24 20.45
C ILE A 163 8.16 7.16 21.56
N ILE A 164 7.65 8.38 21.64
CA ILE A 164 8.04 9.36 22.67
C ILE A 164 7.59 8.88 24.06
N GLY A 165 6.31 8.49 24.22
CA GLY A 165 5.77 8.02 25.49
C GLY A 165 6.30 6.65 25.93
N GLY A 166 6.69 5.80 24.99
CA GLY A 166 7.35 4.51 25.27
C GLY A 166 8.85 4.63 25.54
N GLY A 167 9.47 5.77 25.22
CA GLY A 167 10.88 6.05 25.48
C GLY A 167 11.22 6.19 26.97
N GLU A 168 10.22 6.46 27.83
CA GLU A 168 10.41 6.61 29.28
C GLU A 168 10.38 5.28 30.05
N SER A 169 10.05 4.16 29.39
CA SER A 169 10.02 2.83 30.00
C SER A 169 10.98 1.87 29.29
N SER A 170 12.28 2.24 29.25
CA SER A 170 13.34 1.28 28.93
C SER A 170 13.86 0.64 30.23
N PRO A 171 13.92 -0.72 30.32
CA PRO A 171 14.44 -1.43 31.49
C PRO A 171 15.92 -1.14 31.80
N ASP A 172 16.67 -0.51 30.89
CA ASP A 172 18.07 -0.11 31.12
C ASP A 172 18.24 0.94 32.22
N SER A 173 17.19 1.69 32.56
CA SER A 173 17.22 2.68 33.65
C SER A 173 17.22 2.07 35.07
N GLN A 174 17.02 0.76 35.20
CA GLN A 174 17.09 0.05 36.49
C GLN A 174 18.45 -0.57 36.79
N GLN A 175 19.38 -0.65 35.83
CA GLN A 175 20.69 -1.27 36.06
C GLN A 175 21.73 -0.29 36.61
N ASP A 176 21.52 1.02 36.46
CA ASP A 176 22.44 2.06 36.96
C ASP A 176 22.19 2.47 38.43
N ARG A 177 21.06 2.05 39.04
CA ARG A 177 20.76 2.37 40.45
C ARG A 177 21.32 1.38 41.48
N THR A 178 21.86 0.24 41.04
CA THR A 178 22.38 -0.79 41.94
C THR A 178 23.89 -0.67 42.18
N VAL A 179 24.61 0.16 41.41
CA VAL A 179 26.07 0.32 41.54
C VAL A 179 26.47 1.48 42.46
N GLN A 180 25.52 2.29 42.93
CA GLN A 180 25.81 3.47 43.78
C GLN A 180 25.57 3.25 45.29
N MET A 181 25.39 2.00 45.73
CA MET A 181 25.36 1.62 47.15
C MET A 181 26.23 0.37 47.41
N ALA A 182 27.52 0.48 47.08
CA ALA A 182 28.56 -0.42 47.56
C ALA A 182 29.67 0.42 48.21
#